data_AF-A0AAN9TUU6-F1
#
_entry.id   AF-A0AAN9TUU6-F1
#
_cell.length_a   1.000
_cell.length_b   1.000
_cell.length_c   1.000
_cell.angle_alpha   90.00
_cell.angle_beta   90.00
_cell.angle_gamma   90.00
#
_symmetry.space_group_name_H-M   'P 1'
#
loop_
_entity.id
_entity.type
_entity.pdbx_description
1 polymer ?
#
loop_
_entity_poly.entity_id
_entity_poly.type
_entity_poly.pdbx_seq_one_letter_code
_entity_poly.pdbx_strand_id
1 'polypeptide(L)'
;MGQEAASQLASMPLLLQTQQPQILQAQAEPSNIYSNDICQVIRESMACFAVTTASKIMKSKDMEEDKNIFFSPLDLYTATALTYIGSDGEARRRLGKILGIKEPRPNVHSRRRRQQPRSLEDIYRTIGAVVNQSRDSNLAAIQYGAGVYVYNDYAIKSTYIEDARNYFGIEVKCTDFKAQNVASTELINK
;
A
#
# COMPACT_ATOMS: atom_id res chain seq x y z
N MET A 1 -66.26 22.38 10.34
CA MET A 1 -66.35 23.61 9.52
C MET A 1 -65.44 24.67 10.13
N GLY A 2 -64.47 25.17 9.35
CA GLY A 2 -63.63 26.36 9.61
C GLY A 2 -62.58 26.18 10.72
N GLN A 3 -61.25 26.25 10.51
CA GLN A 3 -60.44 27.41 10.06
C GLN A 3 -60.81 28.66 10.91
N GLU A 4 -59.91 29.40 11.55
CA GLU A 4 -58.61 29.85 11.07
C GLU A 4 -57.88 30.55 12.24
N ALA A 5 -56.64 30.18 12.52
CA ALA A 5 -55.69 31.05 13.21
C ALA A 5 -54.31 30.78 12.62
N ALA A 6 -54.07 31.43 11.48
CA ALA A 6 -52.77 31.57 10.87
C ALA A 6 -51.87 32.43 11.79
N SER A 7 -50.66 31.96 12.10
CA SER A 7 -49.45 32.54 11.50
C SER A 7 -48.19 32.04 12.17
N GLN A 8 -47.30 31.54 11.31
CA GLN A 8 -45.84 31.68 11.38
C GLN A 8 -45.12 31.03 12.55
N LEU A 9 -44.66 29.80 12.30
CA LEU A 9 -43.26 29.39 12.50
C LEU A 9 -43.03 28.14 11.64
N ALA A 10 -42.97 28.39 10.33
CA ALA A 10 -42.45 27.42 9.40
C ALA A 10 -40.93 27.33 9.57
N SER A 11 -40.43 26.10 9.38
CA SER A 11 -39.03 25.73 9.09
C SER A 11 -38.17 25.34 10.29
N MET A 12 -38.22 24.05 10.66
CA MET A 12 -37.00 23.23 10.90
C MET A 12 -37.40 21.74 11.04
N PRO A 13 -37.15 20.89 10.03
CA PRO A 13 -37.02 19.46 10.25
C PRO A 13 -35.57 19.11 10.58
N LEU A 14 -35.44 18.44 11.72
CA LEU A 14 -34.34 17.60 12.16
C LEU A 14 -33.99 16.57 11.06
N LEU A 15 -32.73 16.50 10.63
CA LEU A 15 -32.04 15.26 10.21
C LEU A 15 -30.55 15.58 10.04
N LEU A 16 -29.79 15.32 11.11
CA LEU A 16 -28.33 15.31 11.09
C LEU A 16 -27.89 14.01 10.37
N GLN A 17 -27.85 14.03 9.04
CA GLN A 17 -27.11 13.02 8.30
C GLN A 17 -25.62 13.35 8.44
N THR A 18 -24.89 12.47 9.12
CA THR A 18 -23.43 12.44 9.11
C THR A 18 -22.96 12.21 7.67
N GLN A 19 -22.67 13.31 6.96
CA GLN A 19 -21.98 13.24 5.68
C GLN A 19 -20.58 12.67 5.95
N GLN A 20 -20.39 11.40 5.59
CA GLN A 20 -19.05 10.87 5.31
C GLN A 20 -18.37 11.84 4.34
N PRO A 21 -17.07 12.19 4.54
CA PRO A 21 -16.36 12.98 3.56
C PRO A 21 -16.37 12.21 2.25
N GLN A 22 -17.06 12.77 1.25
CA GLN A 22 -16.96 12.33 -0.13
C GLN A 22 -15.48 12.49 -0.50
N ILE A 23 -14.76 11.37 -0.53
CA ILE A 23 -13.45 11.31 -1.14
C ILE A 23 -13.68 11.77 -2.57
N LEU A 24 -13.15 12.94 -2.90
CA LEU A 24 -13.09 13.44 -4.25
C LEU A 24 -12.39 12.35 -5.07
N GLN A 25 -13.19 11.55 -5.78
CA GLN A 25 -12.71 10.62 -6.77
C GLN A 25 -12.10 11.48 -7.87
N ALA A 26 -10.80 11.75 -7.75
CA ALA A 26 -9.99 12.06 -8.90
C ALA A 26 -10.04 10.81 -9.79
N GLN A 27 -11.07 10.73 -10.63
CA GLN A 27 -11.09 9.86 -11.80
C GLN A 27 -10.02 10.40 -12.76
N ALA A 28 -8.77 10.11 -12.45
CA ALA A 28 -7.78 9.93 -13.49
C ALA A 28 -8.05 8.55 -14.07
N GLU A 29 -8.80 8.50 -15.17
CA GLU A 29 -8.76 7.36 -16.11
C GLU A 29 -7.29 6.94 -16.22
N PRO A 30 -6.90 5.69 -15.86
CA PRO A 30 -5.54 5.26 -16.03
C PRO A 30 -5.32 5.14 -17.53
N SER A 31 -4.82 6.22 -18.12
CA SER A 31 -4.15 6.21 -19.41
C SER A 31 -3.34 4.92 -19.49
N ASN A 32 -3.63 4.13 -20.52
CA ASN A 32 -3.07 2.83 -20.86
C ASN A 32 -1.53 2.90 -21.04
N ILE A 33 -0.82 3.15 -19.94
CA ILE A 33 0.63 3.40 -19.84
C ILE A 33 1.35 2.22 -19.18
N TYR A 34 0.64 1.23 -18.66
CA TYR A 34 1.29 0.01 -18.18
C TYR A 34 1.58 -0.90 -19.37
N SER A 35 2.85 -1.21 -19.65
CA SER A 35 3.08 -2.41 -20.46
C SER A 35 2.62 -3.59 -19.61
N ASN A 36 1.64 -4.36 -20.11
CA ASN A 36 1.16 -5.59 -19.47
C ASN A 36 2.33 -6.48 -18.98
N ASP A 37 3.47 -6.40 -19.69
CA ASP A 37 4.73 -7.04 -19.36
C ASP A 37 5.28 -6.69 -17.95
N ILE A 38 5.26 -5.43 -17.50
CA ILE A 38 5.84 -5.06 -16.18
C ILE A 38 4.90 -5.50 -15.05
N CYS A 39 3.59 -5.32 -15.21
CA CYS A 39 2.61 -5.82 -14.25
C CYS A 39 2.72 -7.35 -14.10
N GLN A 40 2.90 -8.06 -15.20
CA GLN A 40 3.13 -9.51 -15.20
C GLN A 40 4.39 -9.88 -14.45
N VAL A 41 5.52 -9.19 -14.68
CA VAL A 41 6.77 -9.41 -13.94
C VAL A 41 6.59 -9.21 -12.44
N ILE A 42 5.86 -8.18 -12.00
CA ILE A 42 5.60 -7.95 -10.57
C ILE A 42 4.71 -9.05 -9.99
N ARG A 43 3.65 -9.48 -10.69
CA ARG A 43 2.79 -10.58 -10.23
C ARG A 43 3.55 -11.91 -10.10
N GLU A 44 4.37 -12.25 -11.09
CA GLU A 44 5.26 -13.42 -11.04
C GLU A 44 6.24 -13.31 -9.88
N SER A 45 6.81 -12.12 -9.67
CA SER A 45 7.73 -11.87 -8.55
C SER A 45 7.04 -12.01 -7.20
N MET A 46 5.80 -11.56 -7.07
CA MET A 46 5.00 -11.73 -5.84
C MET A 46 4.67 -13.20 -5.58
N ALA A 47 4.35 -13.98 -6.61
CA ALA A 47 4.16 -15.42 -6.48
C ALA A 47 5.45 -16.14 -6.05
N CYS A 48 6.59 -15.82 -6.67
CA CYS A 48 7.89 -16.34 -6.25
C CYS A 48 8.24 -15.93 -4.81
N PHE A 49 7.94 -14.69 -4.42
CA PHE A 49 8.12 -14.19 -3.06
C PHE A 49 7.28 -15.00 -2.06
N ALA A 50 6.03 -15.30 -2.38
CA ALA A 50 5.14 -16.13 -1.55
C ALA A 50 5.74 -17.52 -1.30
N VAL A 51 6.09 -18.23 -2.37
CA VAL A 51 6.66 -19.59 -2.31
C VAL A 51 7.98 -19.59 -1.54
N THR A 52 8.85 -18.60 -1.80
CA THR A 52 10.14 -18.48 -1.13
C THR A 52 9.96 -18.19 0.36
N THR A 53 9.01 -17.34 0.72
CA THR A 53 8.71 -17.00 2.13
C THR A 53 8.17 -18.21 2.86
N ALA A 54 7.16 -18.90 2.31
CA ALA A 54 6.65 -20.15 2.86
C ALA A 54 7.77 -21.17 3.06
N SER A 55 8.62 -21.39 2.05
CA SER A 55 9.75 -22.31 2.12
C SER A 55 10.77 -21.93 3.21
N LYS A 56 10.97 -20.63 3.46
CA LYS A 56 11.86 -20.16 4.53
C LYS A 56 11.25 -20.36 5.91
N ILE A 57 9.96 -20.10 6.06
CA ILE A 57 9.24 -20.37 7.31
C ILE A 57 9.30 -21.88 7.60
N MET A 58 9.02 -22.74 6.61
CA MET A 58 9.13 -24.22 6.67
C MET A 58 10.49 -24.74 7.11
N LYS A 59 11.56 -24.00 6.84
CA LYS A 59 12.93 -24.39 7.18
C LYS A 59 13.48 -23.63 8.39
N SER A 60 12.68 -22.77 9.00
CA SER A 60 13.11 -21.99 10.17
C SER A 60 13.18 -22.89 11.40
N LYS A 61 14.12 -22.61 12.29
CA LYS A 61 14.31 -23.39 13.53
C LYS A 61 13.15 -23.26 14.51
N ASP A 62 12.37 -22.19 14.36
CA ASP A 62 11.25 -21.86 15.24
C ASP A 62 9.95 -22.54 14.81
N MET A 63 9.93 -23.22 13.66
CA MET A 63 8.74 -23.90 13.19
C MET A 63 8.74 -25.38 13.57
N GLU A 64 7.67 -25.79 14.22
CA GLU A 64 7.40 -27.19 14.51
C GLU A 64 6.84 -27.88 13.26
N GLU A 65 7.26 -29.13 13.03
CA GLU A 65 7.00 -29.90 11.79
C GLU A 65 5.51 -30.08 11.47
N ASP A 66 4.63 -30.00 12.49
CA ASP A 66 3.19 -30.28 12.37
C ASP A 66 2.30 -29.03 12.52
N LYS A 67 2.86 -27.82 12.38
CA LYS A 67 2.08 -26.57 12.49
C LYS A 67 1.61 -26.06 11.14
N ASN A 68 0.36 -25.58 11.13
CA ASN A 68 -0.20 -24.87 9.98
C ASN A 68 0.54 -23.55 9.73
N ILE A 69 0.73 -23.22 8.46
CA ILE A 69 1.30 -21.94 8.03
C ILE A 69 0.19 -21.13 7.35
N PHE A 70 -0.02 -19.91 7.83
CA PHE A 70 -0.94 -18.97 7.21
C PHE A 70 -0.31 -17.58 7.21
N PHE A 71 -0.28 -16.94 6.04
CA PHE A 71 0.12 -15.55 5.87
C PHE A 71 -0.47 -14.99 4.58
N SER A 72 -0.60 -13.66 4.50
CA SER A 72 -0.91 -12.96 3.25
C SER A 72 0.39 -12.61 2.52
N PRO A 73 0.67 -13.18 1.35
CA PRO A 73 1.83 -12.77 0.57
C PRO A 73 1.75 -11.32 0.11
N LEU A 74 0.54 -10.83 -0.16
CA LEU A 74 0.29 -9.45 -0.60
C LEU A 74 0.72 -8.46 0.49
N ASP A 75 0.40 -8.74 1.75
CA ASP A 75 0.67 -7.84 2.87
C ASP A 75 2.17 -7.73 3.13
N LEU A 76 2.85 -8.88 3.18
CA LEU A 76 4.30 -8.95 3.37
C LEU A 76 5.05 -8.35 2.19
N TYR A 77 4.59 -8.60 0.97
CA TYR A 77 5.19 -8.01 -0.23
C TYR A 77 5.05 -6.49 -0.21
N THR A 78 3.89 -5.97 0.17
CA THR A 78 3.63 -4.53 0.25
C THR A 78 4.44 -3.85 1.36
N ALA A 79 4.50 -4.44 2.56
CA ALA A 79 5.36 -3.93 3.63
C ALA A 79 6.84 -3.91 3.22
N THR A 80 7.29 -4.95 2.51
CA THR A 80 8.65 -5.01 1.97
C THR A 80 8.87 -3.97 0.87
N ALA A 81 7.87 -3.70 0.03
CA ALA A 81 7.91 -2.67 -1.00
C ALA A 81 8.00 -1.25 -0.40
N LEU A 82 7.22 -0.95 0.65
CA LEU A 82 7.32 0.32 1.39
C LEU A 82 8.70 0.51 2.03
N THR A 83 9.33 -0.58 2.45
CA THR A 83 10.72 -0.54 2.95
C THR A 83 11.70 -0.31 1.80
N TYR A 84 11.47 -0.95 0.64
CA TYR A 84 12.30 -0.79 -0.56
C TYR A 84 12.33 0.65 -1.07
N ILE A 85 11.17 1.32 -1.19
CA ILE A 85 11.12 2.70 -1.69
C ILE A 85 11.85 3.68 -0.75
N GLY A 86 11.81 3.44 0.56
CA GLY A 86 12.51 4.25 1.57
C GLY A 86 14.00 3.91 1.76
N SER A 87 14.46 2.78 1.24
CA SER A 87 15.85 2.32 1.38
C SER A 87 16.79 2.92 0.33
N ASP A 88 18.10 2.85 0.50
CA ASP A 88 19.08 3.22 -0.54
C ASP A 88 20.28 2.25 -0.57
N GLY A 89 21.14 2.37 -1.59
CA GLY A 89 22.39 1.64 -1.71
C GLY A 89 22.22 0.12 -1.66
N GLU A 90 22.98 -0.52 -0.77
CA GLU A 90 22.94 -1.98 -0.63
C GLU A 90 21.59 -2.49 -0.09
N ALA A 91 20.96 -1.77 0.83
CA ALA A 91 19.66 -2.17 1.39
C ALA A 91 18.61 -2.24 0.28
N ARG A 92 18.55 -1.20 -0.56
CA ARG A 92 17.69 -1.16 -1.74
C ARG A 92 17.96 -2.32 -2.69
N ARG A 93 19.23 -2.55 -3.03
CA ARG A 93 19.62 -3.68 -3.91
C ARG A 93 19.19 -5.04 -3.36
N ARG A 94 19.30 -5.27 -2.05
CA ARG A 94 18.89 -6.54 -1.42
C ARG A 94 17.37 -6.70 -1.42
N LEU A 95 16.64 -5.65 -1.05
CA LEU A 95 15.17 -5.64 -1.06
C LEU A 95 14.62 -5.78 -2.48
N GLY A 96 15.22 -5.13 -3.47
CA GLY A 96 14.85 -5.28 -4.88
C GLY A 96 14.98 -6.72 -5.36
N LYS A 97 16.06 -7.42 -4.97
CA LYS A 97 16.21 -8.87 -5.25
C LYS A 97 15.12 -9.72 -4.60
N ILE A 98 14.77 -9.42 -3.35
CA ILE A 98 13.70 -10.12 -2.62
C ILE A 98 12.35 -9.93 -3.32
N LEU A 99 12.07 -8.72 -3.79
CA LEU A 99 10.84 -8.34 -4.48
C LEU A 99 10.80 -8.73 -5.96
N GLY A 100 11.90 -9.30 -6.51
CA GLY A 100 12.03 -9.60 -7.94
C GLY A 100 12.14 -8.37 -8.84
N ILE A 101 12.39 -7.19 -8.27
CA ILE A 101 12.48 -5.92 -8.97
C ILE A 101 13.81 -5.80 -9.69
N LYS A 102 13.75 -5.44 -10.98
CA LYS A 102 14.90 -5.07 -11.79
C LYS A 102 14.90 -3.56 -11.99
N GLU A 103 15.81 -2.88 -11.28
CA GLU A 103 15.95 -1.43 -11.42
C GLU A 103 16.35 -1.04 -12.85
N PRO A 104 15.95 0.17 -13.30
CA PRO A 104 16.34 0.67 -14.60
C PRO A 104 17.86 0.74 -14.68
N ARG A 105 18.45 0.14 -15.72
CA ARG A 105 19.89 0.28 -15.97
C ARG A 105 20.13 1.40 -16.97
N PRO A 106 20.97 2.39 -16.66
CA PRO A 106 21.38 3.37 -17.67
C PRO A 106 22.09 2.64 -18.82
N ASN A 107 21.71 2.96 -20.06
CA ASN A 107 22.37 2.53 -21.31
C ASN A 107 22.19 1.09 -21.81
N VAL A 108 20.99 0.49 -21.68
CA VAL A 108 20.69 -0.75 -22.41
C VAL A 108 20.04 -0.43 -23.77
N HIS A 109 20.83 -0.46 -24.86
CA HIS A 109 20.37 -0.32 -26.25
C HIS A 109 19.67 -1.58 -26.81
N SER A 110 19.01 -2.37 -25.96
CA SER A 110 18.39 -3.63 -26.41
C SER A 110 16.93 -3.43 -26.83
N ARG A 111 16.49 -4.17 -27.85
CA ARG A 111 15.09 -4.27 -28.33
C ARG A 111 14.08 -4.68 -27.23
N ARG A 112 14.52 -4.98 -26.00
CA ARG A 112 13.72 -5.33 -24.82
C ARG A 112 13.25 -4.13 -23.96
N ARG A 113 13.27 -2.90 -24.52
CA ARG A 113 12.79 -1.68 -23.83
C ARG A 113 11.35 -1.74 -23.29
N ARG A 114 10.50 -2.65 -23.81
CA ARG A 114 9.09 -2.77 -23.37
C ARG A 114 8.90 -3.46 -22.01
N GLN A 115 9.90 -4.21 -21.54
CA GLN A 115 9.81 -5.03 -20.31
C GLN A 115 10.65 -4.47 -19.16
N GLN A 116 11.20 -3.26 -19.30
CA GLN A 116 11.96 -2.62 -18.23
C GLN A 116 11.32 -1.31 -17.81
N PRO A 117 11.24 -1.04 -16.49
CA PRO A 117 10.84 0.26 -15.99
C PRO A 117 11.83 1.33 -16.45
N ARG A 118 11.33 2.53 -16.77
CA ARG A 118 12.17 3.64 -17.28
C ARG A 118 12.73 4.47 -16.14
N SER A 119 12.05 4.48 -15.00
CA SER A 119 12.46 5.15 -13.76
C SER A 119 12.15 4.29 -12.54
N LEU A 120 12.68 4.67 -11.37
CA LEU A 120 12.25 4.09 -10.10
C LEU A 120 10.78 4.41 -9.80
N GLU A 121 10.31 5.59 -10.23
CA GLU A 121 8.92 6.00 -10.09
C GLU A 121 7.96 5.05 -10.82
N ASP A 122 8.32 4.60 -12.03
CA ASP A 122 7.55 3.60 -12.77
C ASP A 122 7.43 2.30 -11.99
N ILE A 123 8.50 1.90 -11.28
CA ILE A 123 8.49 0.71 -10.42
C ILE A 123 7.53 0.90 -9.26
N TYR A 124 7.65 2.02 -8.53
CA TYR A 124 6.83 2.29 -7.35
C TYR A 124 5.36 2.33 -7.72
N ARG A 125 5.03 3.05 -8.80
CA ARG A 125 3.70 3.12 -9.37
C ARG A 125 3.17 1.77 -9.83
N THR A 126 3.98 0.94 -10.51
CA THR A 126 3.51 -0.37 -10.99
C THR A 126 3.28 -1.35 -9.83
N ILE A 127 4.15 -1.35 -8.82
CA ILE A 127 3.94 -2.15 -7.60
C ILE A 127 2.66 -1.70 -6.92
N GLY A 128 2.50 -0.39 -6.70
CA GLY A 128 1.29 0.19 -6.12
C GLY A 128 0.02 -0.18 -6.89
N ALA A 129 0.06 -0.12 -8.23
CA ALA A 129 -1.07 -0.51 -9.08
C ALA A 129 -1.41 -2.00 -8.95
N VAL A 130 -0.42 -2.89 -8.94
CA VAL A 130 -0.65 -4.34 -8.75
C VAL A 130 -1.24 -4.61 -7.37
N VAL A 131 -0.72 -3.96 -6.32
CA VAL A 131 -1.22 -4.09 -4.95
C VAL A 131 -2.66 -3.56 -4.83
N ASN A 132 -2.95 -2.39 -5.40
CA ASN A 132 -4.27 -1.77 -5.32
C ASN A 132 -5.31 -2.46 -6.20
N GLN A 133 -4.93 -3.01 -7.36
CA GLN A 133 -5.86 -3.80 -8.18
C GLN A 133 -6.38 -5.04 -7.44
N SER A 134 -5.58 -5.62 -6.54
CA SER A 134 -6.04 -6.70 -5.67
C SER A 134 -7.09 -6.25 -4.65
N ARG A 135 -7.28 -4.94 -4.41
CA ARG A 135 -8.31 -4.36 -3.53
C ARG A 135 -9.66 -4.21 -4.24
N ASP A 136 -9.63 -3.75 -5.50
CA ASP A 136 -10.82 -3.35 -6.27
C ASP A 136 -11.48 -4.50 -7.06
N SER A 137 -11.07 -5.76 -6.86
CA SER A 137 -11.70 -6.86 -7.58
C SER A 137 -13.13 -7.11 -7.07
N ASN A 138 -14.13 -6.82 -7.91
CA ASN A 138 -15.58 -7.05 -7.70
C ASN A 138 -15.98 -8.51 -7.31
N LEU A 139 -15.03 -9.43 -7.16
CA LEU A 139 -15.26 -10.85 -6.91
C LEU A 139 -15.00 -11.27 -5.45
N ALA A 140 -14.33 -10.45 -4.65
CA ALA A 140 -14.23 -10.58 -3.20
C ALA A 140 -13.65 -9.27 -2.65
N ALA A 141 -14.28 -8.66 -1.64
CA ALA A 141 -13.74 -7.49 -0.97
C ALA A 141 -12.49 -7.89 -0.15
N ILE A 142 -11.34 -8.01 -0.81
CA ILE A 142 -10.06 -8.20 -0.13
C ILE A 142 -9.69 -6.86 0.50
N GLN A 143 -9.88 -6.78 1.82
CA GLN A 143 -9.42 -5.65 2.61
C GLN A 143 -7.98 -5.91 3.03
N TYR A 144 -7.11 -4.97 2.67
CA TYR A 144 -5.71 -4.92 3.10
C TYR A 144 -5.45 -3.57 3.77
N GLY A 145 -4.65 -3.58 4.83
CA GLY A 145 -4.14 -2.40 5.50
C GLY A 145 -2.66 -2.53 5.81
N ALA A 146 -1.92 -1.47 5.54
CA ALA A 146 -0.62 -1.24 6.14
C ALA A 146 -0.51 0.19 6.63
N GLY A 147 0.29 0.36 7.68
CA GLY A 147 0.67 1.66 8.21
C GLY A 147 2.19 1.70 8.40
N VAL A 148 2.78 2.86 8.13
CA VAL A 148 4.19 3.11 8.46
C VAL A 148 4.21 3.95 9.72
N TYR A 149 4.72 3.37 10.81
CA TYR A 149 4.86 4.05 12.10
C TYR A 149 6.33 4.37 12.36
N VAL A 150 6.65 5.63 12.61
CA VAL A 150 8.04 6.11 12.73
C VAL A 150 8.24 6.81 14.06
N TYR A 151 9.44 6.68 14.62
CA TYR A 151 9.79 7.37 15.85
C TYR A 151 9.85 8.88 15.62
N ASN A 152 9.24 9.67 16.50
CA ASN A 152 9.11 11.13 16.34
C ASN A 152 10.43 11.87 16.08
N ASP A 153 11.55 11.38 16.62
CA ASP A 153 12.85 12.04 16.46
C ASP A 153 13.54 11.75 15.12
N TYR A 154 12.99 10.86 14.28
CA TYR A 154 13.52 10.63 12.94
C TYR A 154 12.91 11.61 11.94
N ALA A 155 13.76 12.42 11.30
CA ALA A 155 13.37 13.22 10.16
C ALA A 155 13.08 12.30 8.95
N ILE A 156 11.83 12.32 8.47
CA ILE A 156 11.39 11.58 7.30
C ILE A 156 11.38 12.54 6.10
N LYS A 157 11.93 12.09 4.97
CA LYS A 157 11.85 12.85 3.72
C LYS A 157 10.38 12.97 3.28
N SER A 158 9.93 14.17 2.94
CA SER A 158 8.56 14.40 2.45
C SER A 158 8.23 13.55 1.23
N THR A 159 9.21 13.35 0.34
CA THR A 159 9.05 12.51 -0.85
C THR A 159 8.66 11.07 -0.51
N TYR A 160 9.19 10.50 0.58
CA TYR A 160 8.79 9.15 1.00
C TYR A 160 7.34 9.11 1.48
N ILE A 161 6.91 10.13 2.25
CA ILE A 161 5.54 10.24 2.74
C ILE A 161 4.57 10.38 1.55
N GLU A 162 4.94 11.19 0.56
CA GLU A 162 4.19 11.38 -0.68
C GLU A 162 4.11 10.09 -1.49
N ASP A 163 5.23 9.39 -1.71
CA ASP A 163 5.26 8.13 -2.46
C ASP A 163 4.43 7.02 -1.80
N ALA A 164 4.53 6.87 -0.48
CA ALA A 164 3.73 5.90 0.29
C ALA A 164 2.22 6.18 0.16
N ARG A 165 1.83 7.46 0.22
CA ARG A 165 0.44 7.87 0.04
C ARG A 165 -0.02 7.67 -1.40
N ASN A 166 0.74 8.17 -2.37
CA ASN A 166 0.33 8.25 -3.78
C ASN A 166 0.28 6.89 -4.47
N TYR A 167 1.25 6.01 -4.18
CA TYR A 167 1.32 4.72 -4.86
C TYR A 167 0.66 3.59 -4.08
N PHE A 168 0.64 3.66 -2.75
CA PHE A 168 0.12 2.56 -1.92
C PHE A 168 -1.14 2.94 -1.12
N GLY A 169 -1.51 4.22 -1.08
CA GLY A 169 -2.63 4.68 -0.26
C GLY A 169 -2.36 4.54 1.24
N ILE A 170 -1.09 4.62 1.65
CA ILE A 170 -0.64 4.35 3.02
C ILE A 170 -0.21 5.64 3.71
N GLU A 171 -0.67 5.81 4.95
CA GLU A 171 -0.25 6.91 5.82
C GLU A 171 1.04 6.58 6.57
N VAL A 172 1.88 7.60 6.70
CA VAL A 172 3.06 7.58 7.58
C VAL A 172 2.71 8.38 8.84
N LYS A 173 2.71 7.72 9.99
CA LYS A 173 2.38 8.31 11.29
C LYS A 173 3.61 8.29 12.20
N CYS A 174 3.87 9.41 12.87
CA CYS A 174 4.94 9.48 13.86
C CYS A 174 4.37 9.21 15.26
N THR A 175 5.10 8.44 16.08
CA THR A 175 4.77 8.22 17.50
C THR A 175 6.03 8.09 18.37
N ASP A 176 5.91 8.32 19.68
CA ASP A 176 7.00 8.15 20.63
C ASP A 176 6.99 6.73 21.22
N PHE A 177 7.76 5.84 20.60
CA PHE A 177 7.91 4.46 21.06
C PHE A 177 8.58 4.32 22.43
N LYS A 178 9.28 5.34 22.95
CA LYS A 178 10.01 5.27 24.23
C LYS A 178 9.16 5.80 25.37
N ALA A 179 8.70 7.04 25.27
CA ALA A 179 7.93 7.68 26.32
C ALA A 179 6.46 7.22 26.34
N GLN A 180 5.93 6.75 25.20
CA GLN A 180 4.53 6.41 25.03
C GLN A 180 4.35 5.00 24.43
N ASN A 181 5.07 4.00 24.94
CA ASN A 181 5.05 2.64 24.39
C ASN A 181 3.65 1.99 24.36
N VAL A 182 2.86 2.11 25.43
CA VAL A 182 1.49 1.59 25.52
C VAL A 182 0.58 2.32 24.53
N ALA A 183 0.57 3.65 24.55
CA ALA A 183 -0.25 4.44 23.63
C ALA A 183 0.16 4.25 22.16
N SER A 184 1.45 4.08 21.87
CA SER A 184 1.95 3.74 20.52
C SER A 184 1.46 2.37 20.08
N THR A 185 1.43 1.39 20.99
CA THR A 185 0.89 0.05 20.73
C THR A 185 -0.60 0.11 20.44
N GLU A 186 -1.36 0.86 21.24
CA GLU A 186 -2.79 1.08 20.99
C GLU A 186 -3.06 1.81 19.69
N LEU A 187 -2.23 2.78 19.31
CA LEU A 187 -2.32 3.48 18.03
C LEU A 187 -2.10 2.52 16.86
N ILE A 188 -1.13 1.62 16.95
CA ILE A 188 -0.82 0.64 15.90
C ILE A 188 -1.93 -0.40 15.75
N ASN A 189 -2.56 -0.79 16.85
CA ASN A 189 -3.60 -1.82 16.88
C ASN A 189 -5.01 -1.31 16.56
N LYS A 190 -5.19 0.00 16.38
CA LYS A 190 -6.46 0.65 16.00
C LYS A 190 -6.61 0.76 14.49
#